data_AF-A0A7D8Y8Y9-F1
#
_entry.id   AF-A0A7D8Y8Y9-F1
#
_cell.length_a   1.000
_cell.length_b   1.000
_cell.length_c   1.000
_cell.angle_alpha   90.00
_cell.angle_beta   90.00
_cell.angle_gamma   90.00
#
_symmetry.space_group_name_H-M   'P 1'
#
loop_
_entity.id
_entity.type
_entity.pdbx_description
1 polymer ?
#
loop_
_entity_poly.entity_id
_entity_poly.type
_entity_poly.pdbx_seq_one_letter_code
_entity_poly.pdbx_strand_id
1 'polypeptide(L)'
;MEPISGSVRVLYAVYLEVAACDHRCRVAALYGTHEQPTGHTPFRPLRFDDFVQRYESSCLIVGGEDVFRRQLARWAKVHGIDCVTAVRSRVAA
;
A
#
# COMPACT_ATOMS: atom_id res chain seq x y z
N MET A 1 4.29 -0.27 -17.38
CA MET A 1 3.74 -1.08 -16.28
C MET A 1 2.26 -0.81 -16.24
N GLU A 2 1.45 -1.85 -16.30
CA GLU A 2 0.00 -1.71 -16.32
C GLU A 2 -0.50 -1.09 -15.00
N PRO A 3 -1.41 -0.09 -15.06
CA PRO A 3 -2.02 0.48 -13.87
C PRO A 3 -2.89 -0.56 -13.15
N ILE A 4 -3.01 -0.45 -11.83
CA ILE A 4 -3.97 -1.28 -11.10
C ILE A 4 -5.40 -0.82 -11.44
N SER A 5 -6.19 -1.73 -11.98
CA SER A 5 -7.62 -1.53 -12.25
C SER A 5 -8.47 -1.82 -11.00
N GLY A 6 -9.68 -1.26 -10.95
CA GLY A 6 -10.66 -1.52 -9.89
C GLY A 6 -11.03 -0.28 -9.07
N SER A 7 -11.91 -0.51 -8.09
CA SER A 7 -12.43 0.54 -7.20
C SER A 7 -11.36 1.07 -6.24
N VAL A 8 -11.61 2.21 -5.60
CA VAL A 8 -10.69 2.77 -4.58
C VAL A 8 -10.43 1.81 -3.41
N ARG A 9 -11.39 0.92 -3.10
CA ARG A 9 -11.21 -0.16 -2.10
C ARG A 9 -10.18 -1.19 -2.54
N VAL A 10 -10.15 -1.54 -3.82
CA VAL A 10 -9.13 -2.43 -4.40
C VAL A 10 -7.75 -1.78 -4.28
N LEU A 11 -7.65 -0.50 -4.65
CA LEU A 11 -6.40 0.26 -4.51
C LEU A 11 -5.94 0.33 -3.05
N TYR A 12 -6.87 0.55 -2.11
CA TYR A 12 -6.55 0.59 -0.69
C TYR A 12 -6.07 -0.76 -0.16
N ALA A 13 -6.67 -1.87 -0.59
CA ALA A 13 -6.21 -3.21 -0.21
C ALA A 13 -4.76 -3.46 -0.67
N VAL A 14 -4.43 -3.08 -1.91
CA VAL A 14 -3.04 -3.18 -2.41
C VAL A 14 -2.10 -2.26 -1.63
N TYR A 15 -2.53 -1.03 -1.33
CA TYR A 15 -1.77 -0.09 -0.51
C TYR A 15 -1.43 -0.67 0.87
N LEU A 16 -2.39 -1.31 1.54
CA LEU A 16 -2.16 -1.91 2.86
C LEU A 16 -1.08 -2.99 2.82
N GLU A 17 -1.09 -3.84 1.79
CA GLU A 17 -0.05 -4.86 1.62
C GLU A 17 1.32 -4.25 1.35
N VAL A 18 1.39 -3.22 0.51
CA VAL A 18 2.63 -2.46 0.24
C VAL A 18 3.16 -1.86 1.54
N ALA A 19 2.32 -1.14 2.28
CA ALA A 19 2.71 -0.49 3.53
C ALA A 19 3.15 -1.50 4.59
N ALA A 20 2.47 -2.65 4.70
CA ALA A 20 2.84 -3.69 5.65
C ALA A 20 4.18 -4.36 5.27
N CYS A 21 4.41 -4.61 3.96
CA CYS A 21 5.69 -5.14 3.48
C CYS A 21 6.83 -4.16 3.73
N ASP A 22 6.67 -2.89 3.34
CA ASP A 22 7.65 -1.83 3.57
C ASP A 22 8.00 -1.69 5.06
N HIS A 23 6.99 -1.69 5.93
CA HIS A 23 7.21 -1.64 7.38
C HIS A 23 8.01 -2.85 7.87
N ARG A 24 7.67 -4.07 7.45
CA ARG A 24 8.45 -5.28 7.80
C ARG A 24 9.89 -5.19 7.32
N CYS A 25 10.11 -4.71 6.09
CA CYS A 25 11.45 -4.50 5.54
C CYS A 25 12.23 -3.47 6.38
N ARG A 26 11.61 -2.36 6.77
CA ARG A 26 12.24 -1.34 7.61
C ARG A 26 12.61 -1.87 8.99
N VAL A 27 11.70 -2.61 9.63
CA VAL A 27 11.94 -3.26 10.92
C VAL A 27 13.11 -4.22 10.82
N ALA A 28 13.11 -5.10 9.82
CA ALA A 28 14.19 -6.07 9.61
C ALA A 28 15.53 -5.39 9.30
N ALA A 29 15.52 -4.27 8.56
CA ALA A 29 16.73 -3.50 8.28
C ALA A 29 17.31 -2.82 9.53
N LEU A 30 16.45 -2.37 10.45
CA LEU A 30 16.86 -1.69 11.68
C LEU A 30 17.30 -2.66 12.78
N TYR A 31 16.60 -3.78 12.92
CA TYR A 31 16.75 -4.68 14.07
C TYR A 31 17.24 -6.08 13.68
N GLY A 32 17.36 -6.39 12.39
CA GLY A 32 17.75 -7.72 11.93
C GLY A 32 16.76 -8.79 12.38
N THR A 33 17.27 -9.80 13.08
CA THR A 33 16.50 -10.89 13.69
C THR A 33 16.09 -10.61 15.14
N HIS A 34 16.50 -9.47 15.71
CA HIS A 34 16.15 -9.11 17.07
C HIS A 34 14.71 -8.58 17.16
N GLU A 35 14.07 -8.79 18.30
CA GLU A 35 12.76 -8.20 18.58
C GLU A 35 12.83 -6.67 18.58
N GLN A 36 11.72 -6.05 18.19
CA GLN A 36 11.59 -4.60 18.22
C GLN A 36 11.66 -4.11 19.68
N PRO A 37 12.45 -3.06 19.97
CA PRO A 37 12.53 -2.52 21.32
C PRO A 37 11.19 -1.95 21.77
N THR A 38 10.93 -2.02 23.08
CA THR A 38 9.75 -1.41 23.70
C THR A 38 9.68 0.08 23.37
N GLY A 39 8.56 0.51 22.80
CA GLY A 39 8.35 1.88 22.35
C GLY A 39 8.65 2.14 20.87
N HIS A 40 9.04 1.13 20.08
CA HIS A 40 9.07 1.26 18.63
C HIS A 40 7.71 1.69 18.10
N THR A 41 7.70 2.60 17.12
CA THR A 41 6.44 3.11 16.56
C THR A 41 5.72 1.97 15.83
N PRO A 42 4.49 1.62 16.23
CA PRO A 42 3.79 0.51 15.62
C PRO A 42 3.42 0.83 14.17
N PHE A 43 3.17 -0.22 13.39
CA PHE A 43 2.62 -0.09 12.05
C PHE A 43 1.28 0.68 12.07
N ARG A 44 1.26 1.85 11.44
CA ARG A 44 0.07 2.72 11.31
C ARG A 44 -0.10 3.15 9.85
N PRO A 45 -0.78 2.35 9.01
CA PRO A 45 -1.10 2.77 7.66
C PRO A 45 -2.13 3.91 7.67
N LEU A 46 -2.28 4.60 6.54
CA LEU A 46 -3.36 5.56 6.33
C LEU A 46 -4.70 4.89 6.56
N ARG A 47 -5.65 5.63 7.14
CA ARG A 47 -7.04 5.18 7.23
C ARG A 47 -7.65 5.20 5.83
N PHE A 48 -8.73 4.45 5.65
CA PHE A 48 -9.42 4.37 4.35
C PHE A 48 -9.86 5.75 3.86
N ASP A 49 -10.47 6.57 4.72
CA ASP A 49 -10.98 7.90 4.34
C ASP A 49 -9.84 8.84 3.92
N ASP A 50 -8.71 8.82 4.65
CA ASP A 50 -7.52 9.60 4.29
C ASP A 50 -6.93 9.14 2.94
N PHE A 51 -6.96 7.83 2.68
CA PHE A 51 -6.52 7.27 1.40
C PHE A 51 -7.45 7.69 0.25
N VAL A 52 -8.77 7.63 0.47
CA VAL A 52 -9.78 8.08 -0.50
C VAL A 52 -9.58 9.55 -0.82
N GLN A 53 -9.40 10.41 0.19
CA GLN A 53 -9.15 11.83 -0.02
C GLN A 53 -7.90 12.07 -0.88
N ARG A 54 -6.82 11.32 -0.66
CA ARG A 54 -5.60 11.42 -1.50
C ARG A 54 -5.83 10.95 -2.93
N TYR A 55 -6.58 9.87 -3.10
CA TYR A 55 -6.95 9.36 -4.41
C TYR A 55 -7.80 10.37 -5.18
N GLU A 56 -8.86 10.89 -4.56
CA GLU A 56 -9.74 11.91 -5.16
C GLU A 56 -8.97 13.20 -5.48
N SER A 57 -8.08 13.64 -4.59
CA SER A 57 -7.21 14.79 -4.86
C SER A 57 -6.31 14.56 -6.08
N SER A 58 -5.85 13.33 -6.31
CA SER A 58 -5.06 13.00 -7.50
C SER A 58 -5.90 13.07 -8.78
N CYS A 59 -7.20 12.74 -8.71
CA CYS A 59 -8.11 12.80 -9.85
C CYS A 59 -8.40 14.25 -10.30
N LEU A 60 -8.15 15.25 -9.45
CA LEU A 60 -8.29 16.67 -9.82
C LEU A 60 -7.15 17.16 -10.73
N ILE A 61 -6.05 16.41 -10.83
CA ILE A 61 -4.91 16.73 -11.67
C ILE A 61 -5.05 15.98 -13.00
N VAL A 62 -4.79 16.66 -14.12
CA VAL A 62 -4.82 16.04 -15.45
C VAL A 62 -3.87 14.84 -15.50
N GLY A 63 -4.43 13.64 -15.70
CA GLY A 63 -3.70 12.37 -15.71
C GLY A 63 -3.23 11.87 -14.33
N GLY A 64 -3.61 12.54 -13.25
CA GLY A 64 -3.17 12.21 -11.89
C GLY A 64 -3.66 10.85 -11.41
N GLU A 65 -4.89 10.45 -11.76
CA GLU A 65 -5.41 9.10 -11.46
C GLU A 65 -4.50 8.01 -12.05
N ASP A 66 -4.18 8.09 -13.34
CA ASP A 66 -3.34 7.10 -14.00
C ASP A 66 -1.95 7.04 -13.40
N VAL A 67 -1.38 8.20 -13.06
CA VAL A 67 -0.09 8.28 -12.38
C VAL A 67 -0.17 7.61 -11.01
N PHE A 68 -1.21 7.88 -10.22
CA PHE A 68 -1.42 7.27 -8.92
C PHE A 68 -1.50 5.74 -9.04
N ARG A 69 -2.34 5.22 -9.94
CA ARG A 69 -2.50 3.78 -10.17
C ARG A 69 -1.20 3.12 -10.63
N ARG A 70 -0.45 3.74 -11.54
CA ARG A 70 0.84 3.23 -12.02
C ARG A 70 1.91 3.25 -10.93
N GLN A 71 1.93 4.28 -10.09
CA GLN A 71 2.85 4.34 -8.95
C GLN A 71 2.54 3.23 -7.95
N LEU A 72 1.27 3.02 -7.61
CA LEU A 72 0.88 1.94 -6.72
C LEU A 72 1.22 0.56 -7.31
N ALA A 73 0.99 0.36 -8.61
CA ALA A 73 1.41 -0.85 -9.33
C ALA A 73 2.93 -1.09 -9.22
N ARG A 74 3.71 0.00 -9.35
CA ARG A 74 5.17 -0.05 -9.23
C ARG A 74 5.60 -0.46 -7.84
N TRP A 75 5.01 0.11 -6.80
CA TRP A 75 5.32 -0.27 -5.43
C TRP A 75 4.94 -1.72 -5.14
N ALA A 76 3.76 -2.16 -5.57
CA ALA A 76 3.35 -3.56 -5.44
C ALA A 76 4.39 -4.49 -6.09
N LYS A 77 4.83 -4.19 -7.31
CA LYS A 77 5.86 -4.97 -7.99
C LYS A 77 7.20 -4.99 -7.24
N VAL A 78 7.66 -3.84 -6.75
CA VAL A 78 8.94 -3.73 -6.00
C VAL A 78 8.93 -4.61 -4.76
N HIS A 79 7.79 -4.70 -4.08
CA HIS A 79 7.60 -5.53 -2.90
C HIS A 79 7.14 -6.97 -3.21
N GLY A 80 7.10 -7.38 -4.48
CA GLY A 80 6.68 -8.72 -4.88
C GLY A 80 5.22 -9.05 -4.56
N ILE A 81 4.35 -8.04 -4.46
CA ILE A 81 2.94 -8.19 -4.10
C ILE A 81 2.13 -8.48 -5.36
N ASP A 82 1.48 -9.64 -5.37
CA ASP A 82 0.42 -9.93 -6.33
C ASP A 82 -0.86 -9.18 -5.94
N CYS A 83 -1.25 -8.21 -6.76
CA CYS A 83 -2.42 -7.37 -6.54
C CYS A 83 -3.73 -8.18 -6.50
N VAL A 84 -3.85 -9.28 -7.24
CA VAL A 84 -5.06 -10.12 -7.23
C VAL A 84 -5.18 -10.84 -5.89
N THR A 85 -4.08 -11.44 -5.44
CA THR A 85 -4.03 -12.14 -4.15
C THR A 85 -4.23 -11.18 -2.97
N ALA A 86 -3.62 -9.99 -3.02
CA ALA A 86 -3.76 -8.94 -2.00
C ALA A 86 -5.23 -8.55 -1.77
N VAL A 87 -5.98 -8.36 -2.84
CA VAL A 87 -7.40 -7.98 -2.78
C VAL A 87 -8.24 -9.11 -2.20
N ARG A 88 -8.00 -10.36 -2.61
CA ARG A 88 -8.73 -11.53 -2.08
C ARG A 88 -8.51 -11.73 -0.58
N SER A 89 -7.28 -11.57 -0.12
CA SER A 89 -6.93 -11.75 1.31
C SER A 89 -7.61 -10.71 2.21
N ARG A 90 -7.90 -9.51 1.70
CA ARG A 90 -8.48 -8.40 2.49
C ARG A 90 -9.99 -8.32 2.42
N VAL A 91 -10.63 -8.91 1.40
CA VAL A 91 -12.10 -9.06 1.36
C VAL A 91 -12.57 -10.19 2.28
N ALA A 92 -11.70 -11.17 2.56
CA ALA A 92 -12.01 -12.30 3.42
C ALA A 92 -11.75 -12.05 4.93
N ALA A 93 -11.10 -10.93 5.28
CA ALA A 93 -10.73 -10.54 6.64
C ALA A 93 -11.66 -9.43 7.15
#